data_AF-A0A1A6HDB6-F1
#
_entry.id   AF-A0A1A6HDB6-F1
#
_cell.length_a   1.000
_cell.length_b   1.000
_cell.length_c   1.000
_cell.angle_alpha   90.00
_cell.angle_beta   90.00
_cell.angle_gamma   90.00
#
_symmetry.space_group_name_H-M   'P 1'
#
loop_
_entity.id
_entity.type
_entity.pdbx_description
1 polymer ?
#
loop_
_entity_poly.entity_id
_entity_poly.type
_entity_poly.pdbx_seq_one_letter_code
_entity_poly.pdbx_strand_id
1 'polypeptide(L)'
;MIIANQNVVVLCLFEPSTLISPQVEKESAPKDLKESCRKSRFSTLKEMVIHLVTSLQAGDLCIVLAFISIYQRFVTIQQVLDLLFKRYAYFCPACEEDEQVKNAICTILNTWIEKFPEDFCQTSELTILKQVKNYLVANILCSDLLVRVHALLIQLQAAVASDSEASTEEAL
;
A
#
# COMPACT_ATOMS: atom_id res chain seq x y z
N MET A 1 -10.41 -19.00 11.44
CA MET A 1 -11.34 -18.45 10.45
C MET A 1 -10.54 -18.26 9.17
N ILE A 2 -10.86 -19.05 8.14
CA ILE A 2 -10.07 -19.19 6.90
C ILE A 2 -10.18 -17.88 6.12
N ILE A 3 -9.06 -17.17 5.91
CA ILE A 3 -9.03 -16.04 4.98
C ILE A 3 -9.05 -16.63 3.57
N ALA A 4 -10.24 -16.61 2.97
CA ALA A 4 -10.47 -17.03 1.60
C ALA A 4 -9.85 -15.99 0.64
N ASN A 5 -8.77 -16.42 0.01
CA ASN A 5 -8.33 -16.12 -1.35
C ASN A 5 -9.20 -15.12 -2.16
N GLN A 6 -8.70 -13.89 -2.36
CA GLN A 6 -9.28 -12.90 -3.28
C GLN A 6 -8.27 -12.51 -4.36
N ASN A 7 -7.71 -13.50 -5.07
CA ASN A 7 -6.75 -13.29 -6.14
C ASN A 7 -7.39 -12.90 -7.50
N VAL A 8 -8.45 -12.08 -7.49
CA VAL A 8 -9.30 -11.83 -8.69
C VAL A 8 -9.24 -10.39 -9.23
N VAL A 9 -8.52 -9.45 -8.58
CA VAL A 9 -8.50 -8.03 -9.05
C VAL A 9 -7.19 -7.62 -9.74
N VAL A 10 -6.21 -8.52 -9.89
CA VAL A 10 -4.95 -8.25 -10.62
C VAL A 10 -5.04 -8.66 -12.09
N LEU A 11 -6.09 -8.23 -12.80
CA LEU A 11 -6.21 -8.47 -14.25
C LEU A 11 -6.37 -7.19 -15.09
N CYS A 12 -6.45 -6.00 -14.49
CA CYS A 12 -6.69 -4.77 -15.25
C CYS A 12 -5.43 -3.99 -15.66
N LEU A 13 -4.20 -4.50 -15.50
CA LEU A 13 -2.99 -3.68 -15.74
C LEU A 13 -2.00 -4.20 -16.79
N PHE A 14 -2.36 -5.20 -17.60
CA PHE A 14 -1.56 -5.54 -18.78
C PHE A 14 -2.46 -5.94 -19.96
N GLU A 15 -2.99 -4.95 -20.67
CA GLU A 15 -3.29 -5.14 -22.10
C GLU A 15 -2.08 -4.67 -22.92
N PRO A 16 -1.38 -5.55 -23.66
CA PRO A 16 -0.40 -5.13 -24.64
C PRO A 16 -1.12 -4.90 -25.99
N SER A 17 -1.69 -3.71 -26.20
CA SER A 17 -2.13 -3.31 -27.54
C SER A 17 -0.97 -2.69 -28.32
N THR A 18 -0.19 -3.54 -28.99
CA THR A 18 0.40 -3.17 -30.29
C THR A 18 0.10 -4.30 -31.28
N LEU A 19 -0.87 -4.02 -32.15
CA LEU A 19 -1.29 -4.87 -33.26
C LEU A 19 -0.11 -5.22 -34.17
N ILE A 20 0.05 -6.51 -34.40
CA ILE A 20 0.85 -7.07 -35.50
C ILE A 20 0.04 -6.94 -36.79
N SER A 21 0.64 -6.35 -37.83
CA SER A 21 0.30 -6.62 -39.22
C SER A 21 1.54 -7.16 -39.95
N PRO A 22 1.39 -8.03 -40.97
CA PRO A 22 2.43 -8.97 -41.37
C PRO A 22 3.24 -8.56 -42.62
N GLN A 23 4.40 -9.21 -42.74
CA GLN A 23 5.32 -9.37 -43.89
C GLN A 23 6.27 -8.21 -44.26
N VAL A 24 7.59 -8.43 -44.12
CA VAL A 24 8.51 -8.96 -45.16
C VAL A 24 9.91 -9.20 -44.56
N GLU A 25 10.44 -10.37 -44.89
CA GLU A 25 11.79 -10.95 -44.76
C GLU A 25 13.01 -10.00 -44.69
N LYS A 26 13.90 -10.19 -43.71
CA LYS A 26 15.29 -10.68 -43.90
C LYS A 26 16.15 -10.70 -42.62
N GLU A 27 16.75 -11.87 -42.42
CA GLU A 27 18.05 -12.23 -41.83
C GLU A 27 18.81 -11.29 -40.87
N SER A 28 19.30 -11.94 -39.80
CA SER A 28 20.55 -11.71 -39.05
C SER A 28 20.46 -11.01 -37.70
N ALA A 29 20.84 -11.77 -36.67
CA ALA A 29 21.08 -11.35 -35.29
C ALA A 29 22.34 -10.45 -35.21
N PRO A 30 22.54 -9.63 -34.16
CA PRO A 30 22.81 -10.16 -32.82
C PRO A 30 21.95 -9.55 -31.70
N LYS A 31 21.98 -10.27 -30.59
CA LYS A 31 21.31 -10.03 -29.32
C LYS A 31 21.80 -8.72 -28.68
N ASP A 32 21.08 -7.62 -28.90
CA ASP A 32 21.11 -6.48 -28.01
C ASP A 32 19.83 -6.53 -27.18
N LEU A 33 19.87 -7.31 -26.09
CA LEU A 33 18.94 -7.13 -24.98
C LEU A 33 19.26 -5.76 -24.39
N LYS A 34 18.72 -4.71 -25.03
CA LYS A 34 18.65 -3.38 -24.47
C LYS A 34 17.71 -3.52 -23.29
N GLU A 35 18.31 -3.79 -22.14
CA GLU A 35 17.68 -3.69 -20.83
C GLU A 35 17.10 -2.28 -20.76
N SER A 36 15.83 -2.17 -21.15
CA SER A 36 15.05 -0.97 -20.98
C SER A 36 14.90 -0.87 -19.48
N CYS A 37 15.88 -0.21 -18.86
CA CYS A 37 15.83 0.26 -17.50
C CYS A 37 14.53 1.04 -17.44
N ARG A 38 13.48 0.38 -16.92
CA ARG A 38 12.12 0.88 -16.89
C ARG A 38 12.20 2.09 -16.00
N LYS A 39 12.46 3.27 -16.59
CA LYS A 39 12.68 4.51 -15.86
C LYS A 39 11.42 4.68 -15.02
N SER A 40 11.57 4.62 -13.70
CA SER A 40 10.45 4.87 -12.80
C SER A 40 9.81 6.18 -13.26
N ARG A 41 8.50 6.17 -13.52
CA ARG A 41 7.77 7.38 -13.93
C ARG A 41 7.90 8.50 -12.89
N PHE A 42 8.32 8.15 -11.68
CA PHE A 42 8.58 9.05 -10.56
C PHE A 42 10.08 9.12 -10.28
N SER A 43 10.61 10.35 -10.24
CA SER A 43 12.02 10.62 -9.91
C SER A 43 12.32 10.40 -8.42
N THR A 44 11.32 10.47 -7.54
CA THR A 44 11.46 10.22 -6.09
C THR A 44 10.18 9.61 -5.48
N LEU A 45 10.32 8.97 -4.31
CA LEU A 45 9.18 8.44 -3.53
C LEU A 45 8.18 9.55 -3.12
N LYS A 46 8.66 10.78 -2.93
CA LYS A 46 7.84 11.94 -2.57
C LYS A 46 6.82 12.29 -3.64
N GLU A 47 7.28 12.37 -4.89
CA GLU A 47 6.41 12.63 -6.03
C GLU A 47 5.35 11.53 -6.20
N MET A 48 5.72 10.29 -5.89
CA MET A 48 4.79 9.16 -5.96
C MET A 48 3.67 9.27 -4.90
N VAL A 49 4.00 9.64 -3.66
CA VAL A 49 3.00 9.83 -2.59
C VAL A 49 2.09 11.02 -2.87
N ILE A 50 2.63 12.11 -3.43
CA ILE A 50 1.83 13.26 -3.85
C ILE A 50 0.85 12.83 -4.95
N HIS A 51 1.36 12.17 -5.99
CA HIS A 51 0.55 11.68 -7.11
C HIS A 51 -0.53 10.69 -6.64
N LEU A 52 -0.22 9.82 -5.68
CA LEU A 52 -1.18 8.86 -5.14
C LEU A 52 -2.40 9.56 -4.52
N VAL A 53 -2.16 10.59 -3.70
CA VAL A 53 -3.23 11.35 -3.05
C VAL A 53 -4.02 12.16 -4.08
N THR A 54 -3.34 12.86 -4.99
CA THR A 54 -4.02 13.69 -5.99
C THR A 54 -4.84 12.86 -6.99
N SER A 55 -4.34 11.69 -7.40
CA SER A 55 -5.11 10.76 -8.24
C SER A 55 -6.37 10.27 -7.55
N LEU A 56 -6.31 10.03 -6.24
CA LEU A 56 -7.47 9.58 -5.50
C LEU A 56 -8.47 10.70 -5.21
N GLN A 57 -8.02 11.95 -5.04
CA GLN A 57 -8.91 13.11 -5.03
C GLN A 57 -9.66 13.25 -6.37
N ALA A 58 -9.05 12.83 -7.48
CA ALA A 58 -9.71 12.72 -8.78
C ALA A 58 -10.58 11.44 -8.93
N GLY A 59 -10.65 10.58 -7.91
CA GLY A 59 -11.47 9.37 -7.89
C GLY A 59 -10.81 8.12 -8.49
N ASP A 60 -9.52 8.15 -8.81
CA ASP A 60 -8.82 7.01 -9.41
C ASP A 60 -8.26 6.05 -8.33
N LEU A 61 -9.10 5.09 -7.94
CA LEU A 61 -8.71 4.02 -7.02
C LEU A 61 -7.76 2.99 -7.66
N CYS A 62 -7.73 2.89 -9.00
CA CYS A 62 -6.87 1.93 -9.70
C CYS A 62 -5.39 2.25 -9.49
N ILE A 63 -5.04 3.54 -9.44
CA ILE A 63 -3.67 3.99 -9.12
C ILE A 63 -3.24 3.54 -7.73
N VAL A 64 -4.15 3.56 -6.75
CA VAL A 64 -3.87 3.10 -5.39
C VAL A 64 -3.55 1.61 -5.36
N LEU A 65 -4.39 0.80 -5.99
CA LEU A 65 -4.17 -0.65 -6.06
C LEU A 65 -2.90 -1.00 -6.85
N ALA A 66 -2.64 -0.29 -7.95
CA ALA A 66 -1.43 -0.47 -8.74
C ALA A 66 -0.17 -0.18 -7.91
N PHE A 67 -0.18 0.91 -7.14
CA PHE A 67 0.92 1.29 -6.28
C PHE A 67 1.15 0.27 -5.16
N ILE A 68 0.11 -0.10 -4.42
CA ILE A 68 0.21 -1.06 -3.31
C ILE A 68 0.67 -2.45 -3.82
N SER A 69 0.35 -2.81 -5.06
CA SER A 69 0.80 -4.09 -5.63
C SER A 69 2.31 -4.14 -5.96
N ILE A 70 2.99 -3.00 -6.09
CA ILE A 70 4.38 -2.96 -6.57
C ILE A 70 5.35 -2.22 -5.65
N TYR A 71 4.87 -1.48 -4.63
CA TYR A 71 5.74 -0.63 -3.82
C TYR A 71 6.84 -1.42 -3.10
N GLN A 72 6.54 -2.64 -2.63
CA GLN A 72 7.51 -3.50 -1.92
C GLN A 72 8.76 -3.84 -2.74
N ARG A 73 8.69 -3.72 -4.07
CA ARG A 73 9.84 -3.93 -4.96
C ARG A 73 10.89 -2.82 -4.83
N PHE A 74 10.51 -1.68 -4.27
CA PHE A 74 11.33 -0.47 -4.27
C PHE A 74 11.49 0.14 -2.87
N VAL A 75 10.51 -0.01 -1.99
CA VAL A 75 10.46 0.65 -0.67
C VAL A 75 9.71 -0.20 0.35
N THR A 76 9.92 0.06 1.64
CA THR A 76 9.17 -0.60 2.72
C THR A 76 7.87 0.12 3.05
N ILE A 77 6.92 -0.59 3.66
CA ILE A 77 5.66 0.00 4.14
C ILE A 77 5.93 1.17 5.09
N GLN A 78 6.87 1.01 6.02
CA GLN A 78 7.30 2.06 6.95
C GLN A 78 7.71 3.34 6.21
N GLN A 79 8.53 3.23 5.15
CA GLN A 79 9.00 4.39 4.39
C GLN A 79 7.85 5.13 3.69
N VAL A 80 6.87 4.40 3.16
CA VAL A 80 5.70 4.99 2.52
C VAL A 80 4.83 5.71 3.54
N LEU A 81 4.55 5.06 4.69
CA LEU A 81 3.75 5.63 5.78
C LEU A 81 4.42 6.85 6.40
N ASP A 82 5.72 6.79 6.68
CA ASP A 82 6.49 7.92 7.20
C ASP A 82 6.41 9.11 6.27
N LEU A 83 6.49 8.88 4.96
CA LEU A 83 6.42 9.95 3.99
C LEU A 83 5.02 10.53 3.85
N LEU A 84 4.00 9.67 3.86
CA LEU A 84 2.59 10.07 3.86
C LEU A 84 2.28 10.93 5.09
N PHE A 85 2.61 10.43 6.28
CA PHE A 85 2.33 11.12 7.54
C PHE A 85 3.13 12.39 7.69
N LYS A 86 4.41 12.41 7.28
CA LYS A 86 5.23 13.62 7.30
C LYS A 86 4.71 14.70 6.36
N ARG A 87 4.22 14.31 5.18
CA ARG A 87 3.71 15.27 4.18
C ARG A 87 2.35 15.85 4.57
N TYR A 88 1.53 15.05 5.25
CA TYR A 88 0.16 15.36 5.64
C TYR A 88 0.01 15.43 7.17
N ALA A 89 1.01 15.97 7.86
CA ALA A 89 1.02 16.11 9.32
C ALA A 89 0.20 17.31 9.83
N TYR A 90 -0.23 18.19 8.93
CA TYR A 90 -0.91 19.42 9.29
C TYR A 90 -2.02 19.71 8.28
N PHE A 91 -3.20 20.02 8.79
CA PHE A 91 -4.38 20.40 8.02
C PHE A 91 -4.95 21.69 8.59
N CYS A 92 -5.41 22.57 7.71
CA CYS A 92 -6.12 23.78 8.07
C CYS A 92 -7.55 23.43 8.50
N PRO A 93 -8.05 23.99 9.63
CA PRO A 93 -9.45 23.81 10.02
C PRO A 93 -10.40 24.36 8.95
N ALA A 94 -11.47 23.62 8.65
CA ALA A 94 -12.52 24.01 7.70
C ALA A 94 -12.06 24.28 6.25
N CYS A 95 -10.91 23.74 5.84
CA CYS A 95 -10.48 23.72 4.44
C CYS A 95 -11.04 22.49 3.73
N GLU A 96 -11.83 22.69 2.68
CA GLU A 96 -12.47 21.61 1.94
C GLU A 96 -11.45 20.73 1.21
N GLU A 97 -10.40 21.33 0.66
CA GLU A 97 -9.31 20.62 0.02
C GLU A 97 -8.60 19.68 1.01
N ASP A 98 -8.38 20.15 2.24
CA ASP A 98 -7.78 19.34 3.30
C ASP A 98 -8.70 18.20 3.73
N GLU A 99 -10.01 18.40 3.78
CA GLU A 99 -10.97 17.31 4.01
C GLU A 99 -10.95 16.27 2.87
N GLN A 100 -10.81 16.70 1.61
CA GLN A 100 -10.62 15.77 0.49
C GLN A 100 -9.32 14.98 0.60
N VAL A 101 -8.22 15.63 1.01
CA VAL A 101 -6.93 14.96 1.25
C VAL A 101 -7.06 13.95 2.38
N LYS A 102 -7.71 14.31 3.49
CA LYS A 102 -7.99 13.41 4.62
C LYS A 102 -8.77 12.17 4.18
N ASN A 103 -9.82 12.35 3.39
CA ASN A 103 -10.63 11.27 2.83
C ASN A 103 -9.82 10.37 1.90
N ALA A 104 -8.96 10.96 1.06
CA ALA A 104 -8.06 10.20 0.19
C ALA A 104 -7.08 9.35 1.01
N ILE A 105 -6.42 9.93 2.02
CA ILE A 105 -5.49 9.20 2.89
C ILE A 105 -6.21 8.05 3.61
N CYS A 106 -7.41 8.27 4.13
CA CYS A 106 -8.19 7.21 4.76
C CYS A 106 -8.55 6.09 3.79
N THR A 107 -8.94 6.44 2.58
CA THR A 107 -9.25 5.47 1.53
C THR A 107 -8.02 4.66 1.13
N ILE A 108 -6.83 5.29 1.02
CA ILE A 108 -5.55 4.59 0.76
C ILE A 108 -5.29 3.57 1.86
N LEU A 109 -5.28 4.01 3.13
CA LEU A 109 -4.97 3.16 4.27
C LEU A 109 -5.99 2.02 4.43
N ASN A 110 -7.27 2.32 4.28
CA ASN A 110 -8.33 1.33 4.36
C ASN A 110 -8.21 0.28 3.25
N THR A 111 -7.96 0.71 2.01
CA THR A 111 -7.76 -0.18 0.87
C THR A 111 -6.53 -1.06 1.06
N TRP A 112 -5.44 -0.48 1.57
CA TRP A 112 -4.20 -1.22 1.82
C TRP A 112 -4.41 -2.31 2.87
N ILE A 113 -5.00 -1.98 4.00
CA ILE A 113 -5.32 -2.95 5.07
C ILE A 113 -6.28 -4.03 4.56
N GLU A 114 -7.24 -3.68 3.70
CA GLU A 114 -8.23 -4.64 3.19
C GLU A 114 -7.65 -5.60 2.15
N LYS A 115 -6.82 -5.09 1.24
CA LYS A 115 -6.31 -5.87 0.10
C LYS A 115 -5.00 -6.59 0.39
N PHE A 116 -4.19 -6.05 1.29
CA PHE A 116 -2.87 -6.58 1.65
C PHE A 116 -2.70 -6.57 3.18
N PRO A 117 -3.55 -7.30 3.93
CA PRO A 117 -3.46 -7.35 5.39
C PRO A 117 -2.11 -7.91 5.87
N GLU A 118 -1.45 -8.75 5.08
CA GLU A 118 -0.13 -9.33 5.36
C GLU A 118 0.93 -8.26 5.66
N ASP A 119 0.79 -7.07 5.08
CA ASP A 119 1.71 -5.95 5.29
C ASP A 119 1.60 -5.34 6.70
N PHE A 120 0.49 -5.60 7.39
CA PHE A 120 0.20 -5.08 8.72
C PHE A 120 0.15 -6.17 9.80
N CYS A 121 0.16 -7.44 9.41
CA CYS A 121 -0.14 -8.58 10.29
C CYS A 121 1.09 -9.37 10.75
N GLN A 122 2.32 -8.89 10.52
CA GLN A 122 3.52 -9.52 11.10
C GLN A 122 3.82 -8.95 12.50
N THR A 123 4.44 -9.74 13.38
CA THR A 123 4.72 -9.34 14.78
C THR A 123 5.60 -8.09 14.90
N SER A 124 6.49 -7.85 13.93
CA SER A 124 7.29 -6.62 13.79
C SER A 124 6.46 -5.37 13.44
N GLU A 125 5.26 -5.56 12.91
CA GLU A 125 4.37 -4.52 12.35
C GLU A 125 3.41 -3.93 13.39
N LEU A 126 3.46 -4.42 14.64
CA LEU A 126 2.70 -3.88 15.76
C LEU A 126 3.04 -2.39 16.00
N THR A 127 4.27 -1.99 15.70
CA THR A 127 4.72 -0.58 15.70
C THR A 127 4.05 0.23 14.59
N ILE A 128 3.89 -0.36 13.40
CA ILE A 128 3.29 0.28 12.23
C ILE A 128 1.79 0.52 12.43
N LEU A 129 1.05 -0.47 12.92
CA LEU A 129 -0.37 -0.28 13.23
C LEU A 129 -0.59 0.75 14.35
N LYS A 130 0.29 0.79 15.36
CA LYS A 130 0.26 1.85 16.39
C LYS A 130 0.51 3.22 15.78
N GLN A 131 1.46 3.33 14.86
CA GLN A 131 1.75 4.58 14.16
C GLN A 131 0.55 5.06 13.33
N VAL A 132 -0.06 4.16 12.54
CA VAL A 132 -1.28 4.44 11.77
C VAL A 132 -2.40 4.94 12.70
N LYS A 133 -2.65 4.24 13.82
CA LYS A 133 -3.66 4.65 14.81
C LYS A 133 -3.39 6.05 15.33
N ASN A 134 -2.16 6.32 15.77
CA ASN A 134 -1.79 7.61 16.36
C ASN A 134 -1.96 8.75 15.36
N TYR A 135 -1.56 8.53 14.10
CA TYR A 135 -1.74 9.50 13.03
C TYR A 135 -3.22 9.79 12.77
N LEU A 136 -4.05 8.75 12.67
CA LEU A 136 -5.49 8.90 12.42
C LEU A 136 -6.19 9.68 13.54
N VAL A 137 -5.89 9.36 14.81
CA VAL A 137 -6.47 10.07 15.97
C VAL A 137 -6.04 11.54 16.00
N ALA A 138 -4.79 11.84 15.63
CA ALA A 138 -4.27 13.20 15.69
C ALA A 138 -4.74 14.08 14.53
N ASN A 139 -4.94 13.53 13.33
CA ASN A 139 -5.05 14.35 12.11
C ASN A 139 -6.35 14.19 11.32
N ILE A 140 -7.03 13.03 11.37
CA ILE A 140 -8.12 12.73 10.43
C ILE A 140 -9.43 12.28 11.10
N LEU A 141 -9.38 11.48 12.16
CA LEU A 141 -10.55 10.91 12.83
C LEU A 141 -11.46 10.04 11.93
N CYS A 142 -10.90 9.16 11.12
CA CYS A 142 -11.69 8.20 10.33
C CYS A 142 -12.17 7.02 11.18
N SER A 143 -13.44 7.03 11.57
CA SER A 143 -14.05 6.07 12.50
C SER A 143 -13.91 4.61 12.03
N ASP A 144 -14.34 4.31 10.81
CA ASP A 144 -14.37 2.93 10.31
C ASP A 144 -12.96 2.32 10.22
N LEU A 145 -12.01 3.12 9.75
CA LEU A 145 -10.60 2.72 9.67
C LEU A 145 -10.00 2.55 11.07
N LEU A 146 -10.30 3.45 12.02
CA LEU A 146 -9.82 3.34 13.40
C LEU A 146 -10.31 2.06 14.08
N VAL A 147 -11.57 1.68 13.88
CA VAL A 147 -12.12 0.41 14.40
C VAL A 147 -11.35 -0.78 13.83
N ARG A 148 -11.08 -0.79 12.52
CA ARG A 148 -10.34 -1.86 11.85
C ARG A 148 -8.89 -1.97 12.34
N VAL A 149 -8.19 -0.84 12.43
CA VAL A 149 -6.81 -0.77 12.96
C VAL A 149 -6.78 -1.26 14.41
N HIS A 150 -7.77 -0.88 15.22
CA HIS A 150 -7.86 -1.32 16.62
C HIS A 150 -8.09 -2.84 16.73
N ALA A 151 -8.97 -3.39 15.89
CA ALA A 151 -9.22 -4.84 15.86
C ALA A 151 -7.95 -5.63 15.47
N LEU A 152 -7.18 -5.15 14.49
CA LEU A 152 -5.91 -5.76 14.09
C LEU A 152 -4.86 -5.71 15.20
N LEU A 153 -4.76 -4.58 15.92
CA LEU A 153 -3.86 -4.45 17.06
C LEU A 153 -4.15 -5.47 18.17
N ILE A 154 -5.43 -5.69 18.49
CA ILE A 154 -5.83 -6.70 19.50
C ILE A 154 -5.44 -8.10 19.03
N GLN A 155 -5.70 -8.44 17.76
CA GLN A 155 -5.36 -9.76 17.21
C GLN A 155 -3.86 -10.04 17.28
N LEU A 156 -3.02 -9.06 16.90
CA LEU A 156 -1.57 -9.22 16.97
C LEU A 156 -1.05 -9.31 18.39
N GLN A 157 -1.60 -8.50 19.31
CA GLN A 157 -1.19 -8.54 20.71
C GLN A 157 -1.55 -9.89 21.36
N ALA A 158 -2.69 -10.48 21.00
CA ALA A 158 -3.07 -11.81 21.45
C ALA A 158 -2.14 -12.90 20.88
N ALA A 159 -1.78 -12.83 19.60
CA ALA A 159 -0.85 -13.78 18.97
C ALA A 159 0.55 -13.75 19.62
N VAL A 160 1.07 -12.54 19.92
CA VAL A 160 2.35 -12.39 20.62
C VAL A 160 2.32 -13.00 22.02
N ALA A 161 1.19 -12.89 22.73
CA ALA A 161 1.05 -13.48 24.06
C ALA A 161 1.02 -15.01 24.01
N SER A 162 0.32 -15.61 23.03
CA SER A 162 0.26 -17.07 22.88
C SER A 162 1.58 -17.69 22.44
N ASP A 163 2.38 -17.02 21.61
CA ASP A 163 3.69 -17.52 21.19
C ASP A 163 4.71 -17.54 22.35
N SER A 164 4.54 -16.66 23.34
CA SER A 164 5.39 -16.61 24.53
C SER A 164 5.13 -17.77 25.51
N GLU A 165 3.94 -18.37 25.51
CA GLU A 165 3.57 -19.48 26.40
C GLU A 165 3.95 -20.84 25.80
N ALA A 166 3.92 -20.98 24.46
CA ALA A 166 4.30 -22.22 23.78
C ALA A 166 5.80 -22.56 23.87
N SER A 167 6.67 -21.56 24.05
CA SER A 167 8.12 -21.77 24.17
C SER A 167 8.57 -22.23 25.56
N THR A 168 7.68 -22.23 26.57
CA THR A 168 8.01 -22.64 27.95
C THR A 168 7.67 -24.09 28.28
N GLU A 169 7.02 -24.83 27.37
CA GLU A 169 6.53 -26.20 27.61
C GLU A 169 7.31 -27.29 26.84
N GLU A 170 8.51 -26.98 26.32
CA GLU A 170 9.47 -27.98 25.80
C GLU A 170 10.71 -28.18 26.72
N ALA A 171 10.65 -27.69 27.97
CA ALA A 171 11.77 -27.79 28.93
C ALA A 171 11.41 -28.51 30.24
N LEU A 172 10.40 -29.39 30.25
CA LEU A 172 10.04 -30.25 31.39
C LEU A 172 10.07 -31.74 31.03
#